data_AF-A0A2S5JLT7-F1
#
_entry.id   AF-A0A2S5JLT7-F1
#
_cell.length_a   1.000
_cell.length_b   1.000
_cell.length_c   1.000
_cell.angle_alpha   90.00
_cell.angle_beta   90.00
_cell.angle_gamma   90.00
#
_symmetry.space_group_name_H-M   'P 1'
#
loop_
_entity.id
_entity.type
_entity.pdbx_description
1 polymer ?
#
loop_
_entity_poly.entity_id
_entity_poly.type
_entity_poly.pdbx_seq_one_letter_code
_entity_poly.pdbx_strand_id
1 'polypeptide(L)'
;MPTNYLDQFYQLDPAFPPPPGTAVAFVKLTLTDQNDDDDLDRFNGDSLDGIDITRSWPGDTVTINVPGIGNITYTGTTFYLADGRRFFTPTDGQVLRNGTFVSSTYVTTQGPLLVSQLGPPCFTAGTLIDTPAGPVPVEDLRPGDMVMTLDHGARPLHWVGRRTVAGSGKFAPITIEPGIFDNDIPLVVSPEHRILYRG
;
A
#
# COMPACT_ATOMS: atom_id res chain seq x y z
N MET A 1 -12.25 -5.86 -18.56
CA MET A 1 -11.77 -4.58 -19.16
C MET A 1 -10.53 -4.23 -18.36
N PRO A 2 -9.41 -3.82 -18.95
CA PRO A 2 -8.19 -3.63 -18.15
C PRO A 2 -8.41 -2.63 -17.01
N THR A 3 -7.97 -3.00 -15.81
CA THR A 3 -8.08 -2.16 -14.60
C THR A 3 -6.69 -1.69 -14.16
N ASN A 4 -6.55 -0.38 -13.95
CA ASN A 4 -5.29 0.24 -13.56
C ASN A 4 -5.24 0.55 -12.06
N TYR A 5 -4.07 0.30 -11.46
CA TYR A 5 -3.76 0.51 -10.05
C TYR A 5 -2.46 1.32 -9.95
N LEU A 6 -2.53 2.51 -9.35
CA LEU A 6 -1.33 3.30 -9.06
C LEU A 6 -0.79 2.92 -7.69
N ASP A 7 0.48 2.53 -7.62
CA ASP A 7 1.11 2.13 -6.36
C ASP A 7 2.58 2.60 -6.27
N GLN A 8 3.20 2.42 -5.10
CA GLN A 8 4.59 2.75 -4.83
C GLN A 8 5.51 1.53 -5.00
N PHE A 9 6.67 1.77 -5.61
CA PHE A 9 7.65 0.72 -5.84
C PHE A 9 9.06 1.17 -5.48
N TYR A 10 9.87 0.25 -4.96
CA TYR A 10 11.32 0.37 -5.03
C TYR A 10 11.83 -0.37 -6.26
N GLN A 11 12.71 0.26 -7.02
CA GLN A 11 13.44 -0.41 -8.10
C GLN A 11 14.62 -1.19 -7.50
N LEU A 12 14.36 -2.38 -6.99
CA LEU A 12 15.37 -3.30 -6.45
C LEU A 12 14.89 -4.75 -6.55
N ASP A 13 15.82 -5.68 -6.35
CA ASP A 13 15.56 -7.12 -6.30
C ASP A 13 15.97 -7.65 -4.92
N PRO A 14 15.03 -8.09 -4.06
CA PRO A 14 15.36 -8.64 -2.75
C PRO A 14 16.28 -9.87 -2.77
N ALA A 15 16.33 -10.62 -3.87
CA ALA A 15 17.24 -11.75 -4.06
C ALA A 15 18.65 -11.33 -4.51
N PHE A 16 18.78 -10.14 -5.12
CA PHE A 16 20.04 -9.53 -5.53
C PHE A 16 20.08 -8.06 -5.12
N PRO A 17 20.07 -7.77 -3.81
CA PRO A 17 19.85 -6.42 -3.32
C PRO A 17 21.07 -5.51 -3.54
N PRO A 18 20.86 -4.19 -3.55
CA PRO A 18 21.98 -3.25 -3.50
C PRO A 18 22.77 -3.39 -2.17
N PRO A 19 24.02 -2.90 -2.09
CA PRO A 19 24.76 -2.89 -0.83
C PRO A 19 24.04 -2.09 0.27
N PRO A 20 24.14 -2.50 1.55
CA PRO A 20 23.65 -1.70 2.67
C PRO A 20 24.20 -0.26 2.64
N GLY A 21 23.34 0.70 2.96
CA GLY A 21 23.63 2.13 2.85
C GLY A 21 23.29 2.76 1.49
N THR A 22 22.96 1.95 0.47
CA THR A 22 22.54 2.48 -0.84
C THR A 22 21.25 3.28 -0.69
N ALA A 23 21.21 4.49 -1.26
CA ALA A 23 20.00 5.30 -1.27
C ALA A 23 18.90 4.62 -2.09
N VAL A 24 17.70 4.52 -1.52
CA VAL A 24 16.51 3.97 -2.17
C VAL A 24 15.39 5.00 -2.07
N ALA A 25 14.80 5.33 -3.21
CA ALA A 25 13.62 6.17 -3.30
C ALA A 25 12.49 5.38 -3.96
N PHE A 26 11.27 5.57 -3.47
CA PHE A 26 10.12 4.97 -4.14
C PHE A 26 9.77 5.77 -5.40
N VAL A 27 9.28 5.05 -6.41
CA VAL A 27 8.63 5.61 -7.60
C VAL A 27 7.16 5.23 -7.57
N LYS A 28 6.33 5.95 -8.32
CA LYS A 28 4.93 5.58 -8.53
C LYS A 28 4.77 5.03 -9.94
N LEU A 29 4.21 3.84 -10.05
CA LEU A 29 4.00 3.17 -11.33
C LEU A 29 2.58 2.62 -11.37
N THR A 30 2.09 2.36 -12.57
CA THR A 30 0.75 1.82 -12.79
C THR A 30 0.84 0.32 -13.06
N LEU A 31 0.25 -0.48 -12.19
CA LEU A 31 -0.09 -1.86 -12.48
C LEU A 31 -1.36 -1.90 -13.33
N THR A 32 -1.39 -2.77 -14.31
CA THR A 32 -2.55 -3.03 -15.15
C THR A 32 -2.90 -4.51 -15.02
N ASP A 33 -4.05 -4.77 -14.42
CA ASP A 33 -4.73 -6.07 -14.47
C ASP A 33 -5.43 -6.13 -15.83
N GLN A 34 -4.87 -6.93 -16.73
CA GLN A 34 -5.21 -6.84 -18.15
C GLN A 34 -6.56 -7.50 -18.47
N ASN A 35 -6.92 -8.54 -17.73
CA ASN A 35 -8.14 -9.31 -17.94
C ASN A 35 -9.20 -9.14 -16.83
N ASP A 36 -8.90 -8.35 -15.79
CA ASP A 36 -9.80 -7.98 -14.68
C ASP A 36 -10.19 -9.19 -13.81
N ASP A 37 -9.22 -10.08 -13.54
CA ASP A 37 -9.43 -11.29 -12.72
C ASP A 37 -8.96 -11.15 -11.25
N ASP A 38 -8.52 -9.95 -10.86
CA ASP A 38 -8.04 -9.57 -9.53
C ASP A 38 -6.71 -10.22 -9.11
N ASP A 39 -5.98 -10.83 -10.04
CA ASP A 39 -4.60 -11.25 -9.82
C ASP A 39 -3.63 -10.52 -10.75
N LEU A 40 -2.42 -10.27 -10.26
CA LEU A 40 -1.36 -9.56 -10.99
C LEU A 40 -0.15 -10.47 -11.01
N ASP A 41 0.06 -11.12 -12.15
CA ASP A 41 1.13 -12.08 -12.31
C ASP A 41 1.70 -12.12 -13.73
N ARG A 42 2.22 -13.27 -14.16
CA ARG A 42 2.87 -13.44 -15.47
C ARG A 42 1.93 -13.91 -16.57
N PHE A 43 0.73 -14.34 -16.21
CA PHE A 43 -0.28 -14.80 -17.14
C PHE A 43 -1.03 -13.59 -17.68
N ASN A 44 -2.02 -13.84 -18.55
CA ASN A 44 -3.05 -12.90 -19.05
C ASN A 44 -2.61 -11.51 -19.62
N GLY A 45 -1.32 -11.15 -19.61
CA GLY A 45 -0.79 -9.88 -20.10
C GLY A 45 -0.72 -8.77 -19.05
N ASP A 46 -0.74 -9.09 -17.75
CA ASP A 46 -0.56 -8.08 -16.71
C ASP A 46 0.76 -7.34 -16.85
N SER A 47 0.74 -6.05 -16.53
CA SER A 47 1.88 -5.18 -16.76
C SER A 47 2.11 -4.18 -15.65
N LEU A 48 3.36 -3.72 -15.56
CA LEU A 48 3.78 -2.60 -14.74
C LEU A 48 4.35 -1.51 -15.64
N ASP A 49 3.69 -0.35 -15.63
CA ASP A 49 4.01 0.80 -16.49
C ASP A 49 4.03 0.42 -17.98
N GLY A 50 3.09 -0.44 -18.38
CA GLY A 50 2.94 -0.96 -19.74
C GLY A 50 3.97 -2.01 -20.15
N ILE A 51 4.80 -2.51 -19.23
CA ILE A 51 5.74 -3.60 -19.49
C ILE A 51 5.26 -4.88 -18.82
N ASP A 52 5.18 -5.95 -19.61
CA ASP A 52 4.70 -7.26 -19.17
C ASP A 52 5.45 -7.76 -17.94
N ILE A 53 4.67 -8.24 -16.97
CA ILE A 53 5.18 -8.97 -15.81
C ILE A 53 5.52 -10.39 -16.29
N THR A 54 6.74 -10.85 -15.97
CA THR A 54 7.20 -12.19 -16.35
C THR A 54 7.27 -13.14 -15.17
N ARG A 55 7.45 -12.60 -13.96
CA ARG A 55 7.42 -13.32 -12.67
C ARG A 55 7.04 -12.37 -11.55
N SER A 56 6.41 -12.93 -10.52
CA SER A 56 6.02 -12.25 -9.28
C SER A 56 6.35 -13.14 -8.07
N TRP A 57 6.83 -12.51 -6.99
CA TRP A 57 7.32 -13.20 -5.79
C TRP A 57 6.69 -12.61 -4.54
N PRO A 58 5.49 -13.09 -4.14
CA PRO A 58 4.79 -12.59 -2.97
C PRO A 58 5.44 -13.11 -1.68
N GLY A 59 5.76 -12.20 -0.77
CA GLY A 59 6.35 -12.51 0.54
C GLY A 59 7.82 -12.10 0.70
N ASP A 60 8.41 -11.43 -0.30
CA ASP A 60 9.72 -10.81 -0.14
C ASP A 60 9.70 -9.74 0.94
N THR A 61 10.84 -9.49 1.59
CA THR A 61 10.97 -8.40 2.56
C THR A 61 12.12 -7.46 2.24
N VAL A 62 11.93 -6.17 2.54
CA VAL A 62 12.92 -5.11 2.36
C VAL A 62 12.97 -4.23 3.60
N THR A 63 14.14 -4.06 4.19
CA THR A 63 14.38 -3.14 5.30
C THR A 63 15.08 -1.88 4.82
N ILE A 64 14.48 -0.72 5.10
CA ILE A 64 15.00 0.61 4.78
C ILE A 64 15.23 1.39 6.08
N ASN A 65 16.39 2.02 6.22
CA ASN A 65 16.62 3.03 7.25
C ASN A 65 16.06 4.37 6.74
N VAL A 66 14.98 4.83 7.36
CA VAL A 66 14.31 6.08 7.01
C VAL A 66 14.85 7.19 7.92
N PRO A 67 15.37 8.30 7.36
CA PRO A 67 15.90 9.41 8.15
C PRO A 67 14.89 9.92 9.18
N GLY A 68 15.31 10.01 10.44
CA GLY A 68 14.47 10.48 11.55
C GLY A 68 13.43 9.48 12.07
N ILE A 69 13.32 8.29 11.47
CA ILE A 69 12.40 7.23 11.93
C ILE A 69 13.16 5.99 12.38
N GLY A 70 14.18 5.57 11.64
CA GLY A 70 14.91 4.33 11.88
C GLY A 70 14.56 3.24 10.88
N ASN A 71 14.80 1.98 11.24
CA ASN A 71 14.61 0.85 10.32
C ASN A 71 13.13 0.49 10.21
N ILE A 72 12.61 0.47 8.99
CA ILE A 72 11.28 -0.04 8.65
C ILE A 72 11.46 -1.24 7.74
N THR A 73 10.81 -2.35 8.08
CA THR A 73 10.74 -3.55 7.23
C THR A 73 9.38 -3.61 6.56
N TYR A 74 9.40 -3.80 5.24
CA TYR A 74 8.24 -3.98 4.39
C TYR A 74 8.17 -5.43 3.94
N THR A 75 7.00 -6.05 4.05
CA THR A 75 6.68 -7.31 3.35
C THR A 75 5.89 -6.98 2.09
N GLY A 76 6.23 -7.61 0.97
CA GLY A 76 5.70 -7.22 -0.34
C GLY A 76 5.82 -8.26 -1.43
N THR A 77 5.52 -7.82 -2.65
CA THR A 77 5.70 -8.60 -3.87
C THR A 77 6.76 -7.96 -4.76
N THR A 78 7.69 -8.77 -5.27
CA THR A 78 8.64 -8.33 -6.29
C THR A 78 8.20 -8.78 -7.67
N PHE A 79 8.08 -7.83 -8.60
CA PHE A 79 7.82 -8.08 -10.02
C PHE A 79 9.12 -8.09 -10.82
N TYR A 80 9.24 -9.04 -11.74
CA TYR A 80 10.28 -9.08 -12.77
C TYR A 80 9.63 -8.79 -14.12
N LEU A 81 10.08 -7.73 -14.77
CA LEU A 81 9.49 -7.27 -16.03
C LEU A 81 10.23 -7.82 -17.26
N ALA A 82 9.55 -7.84 -18.40
CA ALA A 82 10.11 -8.32 -19.66
C ALA A 82 11.34 -7.52 -20.14
N ASP A 83 11.45 -6.24 -19.74
CA ASP A 83 12.61 -5.38 -20.02
C ASP A 83 13.78 -5.60 -19.05
N GLY A 84 13.64 -6.54 -18.11
CA GLY A 84 14.63 -6.84 -17.10
C GLY A 84 14.65 -5.90 -15.90
N ARG A 85 13.72 -4.97 -15.74
CA ARG A 85 13.60 -4.23 -14.47
C ARG A 85 12.94 -5.09 -13.40
N ARG A 86 13.24 -4.77 -12.14
CA ARG A 86 12.62 -5.39 -10.96
C ARG A 86 12.07 -4.31 -10.06
N PHE A 87 10.87 -4.55 -9.56
CA PHE A 87 10.17 -3.60 -8.71
C PHE A 87 9.50 -4.31 -7.54
N PHE A 88 9.76 -3.83 -6.34
CA PHE A 88 9.14 -4.29 -5.11
C PHE A 88 8.04 -3.32 -4.68
N THR A 89 6.84 -3.82 -4.40
CA THR A 89 5.74 -3.06 -3.77
C THR A 89 5.31 -3.69 -2.45
N PRO A 90 5.01 -2.91 -1.38
CA PRO A 90 4.55 -3.46 -0.11
C PRO A 90 3.12 -3.99 -0.21
N THR A 91 2.86 -5.10 0.48
CA THR A 91 1.54 -5.74 0.57
C THR A 91 1.08 -5.87 2.03
N ASP A 92 1.84 -5.30 2.96
CA ASP A 92 1.59 -5.34 4.39
C ASP A 92 0.83 -4.12 4.92
N GLY A 93 0.28 -3.30 4.01
CA GLY A 93 -0.46 -2.08 4.31
C GLY A 93 0.40 -0.88 4.68
N GLN A 94 1.74 -0.99 4.60
CA GLN A 94 2.64 0.14 4.83
C GLN A 94 2.88 0.94 3.54
N VAL A 95 3.14 2.23 3.69
CA VAL A 95 3.54 3.13 2.60
C VAL A 95 5.06 3.17 2.53
N LEU A 96 5.63 3.04 1.32
CA LEU A 96 7.07 3.13 1.10
C LEU A 96 7.59 4.55 1.41
N ARG A 97 8.82 4.62 1.91
CA ARG A 97 9.50 5.86 2.30
C ARG A 97 10.94 5.86 1.82
N ASN A 98 11.40 7.00 1.33
CA ASN A 98 12.79 7.14 0.91
C ASN A 98 13.75 6.96 2.10
N GLY A 99 14.90 6.35 1.84
CA GLY A 99 15.89 6.09 2.86
C GLY A 99 17.11 5.38 2.30
N THR A 100 17.81 4.61 3.14
CA THR A 100 18.92 3.76 2.72
C THR A 100 18.61 2.29 2.94
N PHE A 101 18.99 1.45 1.98
CA PHE A 101 18.82 0.00 2.08
C PHE A 101 19.61 -0.57 3.26
N VAL A 102 19.00 -1.50 4.00
CA VAL A 102 19.65 -2.19 5.13
C VAL A 102 19.81 -3.68 4.83
N SER A 103 18.71 -4.36 4.53
CA SER A 103 18.68 -5.82 4.30
C SER A 103 17.41 -6.23 3.55
N SER A 104 17.39 -7.45 3.03
CA SER A 104 16.20 -8.07 2.43
C SER A 104 16.18 -9.57 2.67
N THR A 105 14.99 -10.17 2.56
CA THR A 105 14.82 -11.62 2.41
C THR A 105 14.01 -11.87 1.14
N TYR A 106 14.21 -13.04 0.53
CA TYR A 106 13.48 -13.42 -0.68
C TYR A 106 12.81 -14.78 -0.55
N VAL A 107 11.71 -14.96 -1.27
CA VAL A 107 11.03 -16.24 -1.43
C VAL A 107 11.45 -16.93 -2.73
N THR A 108 11.24 -18.24 -2.82
CA THR A 108 11.55 -19.04 -4.03
C THR A 108 10.30 -19.59 -4.72
N THR A 109 9.12 -19.27 -4.22
CA THR A 109 7.84 -19.71 -4.77
C THR A 109 7.18 -18.52 -5.47
N GLN A 110 6.89 -18.66 -6.77
CA GLN A 110 6.11 -17.66 -7.49
C GLN A 110 4.65 -17.73 -7.10
N GLY A 111 3.98 -16.60 -7.20
CA GLY A 111 2.54 -16.48 -7.03
C GLY A 111 2.06 -15.08 -7.42
N PRO A 112 0.76 -14.88 -7.58
CA PRO A 112 0.23 -13.57 -7.91
C PRO A 112 0.36 -12.58 -6.76
N LEU A 113 0.37 -11.30 -7.11
CA LEU A 113 -0.12 -10.27 -6.21
C LEU A 113 -1.64 -10.21 -6.37
N LEU A 114 -2.40 -10.47 -5.31
CA LEU A 114 -3.85 -10.25 -5.37
C LEU A 114 -4.12 -8.76 -5.30
N VAL A 115 -5.03 -8.27 -6.13
CA VAL A 115 -5.42 -6.86 -6.13
C VAL A 115 -5.91 -6.37 -4.76
N SER A 116 -6.53 -7.24 -3.96
CA SER A 116 -6.94 -6.91 -2.58
C SER A 116 -5.78 -6.56 -1.65
N GLN A 117 -4.55 -6.92 -2.02
CA GLN A 117 -3.32 -6.64 -1.26
C GLN A 117 -2.63 -5.35 -1.73
N LEU A 118 -3.16 -4.69 -2.77
CA LEU A 118 -2.62 -3.44 -3.29
C LEU A 118 -3.08 -2.24 -2.46
N GLY A 119 -2.09 -1.41 -2.10
CA GLY A 119 -2.31 -0.16 -1.39
C GLY A 119 -2.76 -0.36 0.06
N PRO A 120 -2.56 0.65 0.92
CA PRO A 120 -3.07 0.59 2.28
C PRO A 120 -4.60 0.56 2.27
N PRO A 121 -5.22 -0.11 3.25
CA PRO A 121 -6.66 -0.04 3.41
C PRO A 121 -7.15 1.40 3.53
N CYS A 122 -8.24 1.70 2.85
CA CYS A 122 -8.74 3.06 2.70
C CYS A 122 -9.98 3.30 3.56
N PHE A 123 -10.15 4.54 3.99
CA PHE A 123 -11.44 5.05 4.44
C PHE A 123 -12.31 5.40 3.24
N THR A 124 -13.62 5.29 3.39
CA THR A 124 -14.55 5.88 2.41
C THR A 124 -14.74 7.37 2.67
N ALA A 125 -15.12 8.12 1.64
CA ALA A 125 -15.47 9.54 1.77
C ALA A 125 -16.57 9.73 2.84
N GLY A 126 -16.44 10.79 3.63
CA GLY A 126 -17.28 11.10 4.78
C GLY A 126 -16.76 10.52 6.10
N THR A 127 -15.75 9.64 6.09
CA THR A 127 -15.13 9.18 7.32
C THR A 127 -14.41 10.35 8.01
N LEU A 128 -14.76 10.60 9.27
CA LEU A 128 -14.15 11.67 10.06
C LEU A 128 -12.84 11.20 10.70
N ILE A 129 -11.79 12.01 10.56
CA ILE A 129 -10.48 11.80 11.16
C ILE A 129 -10.25 12.89 12.21
N ASP A 130 -9.88 12.49 13.42
CA ASP A 130 -9.60 13.45 14.49
C ASP A 130 -8.36 14.29 14.19
N THR A 131 -8.52 15.61 14.31
CA THR A 131 -7.44 16.60 14.24
C THR A 131 -7.45 17.47 15.49
N PRO A 132 -6.36 18.19 15.81
CA PRO A 132 -6.34 19.13 16.93
C PRO A 132 -7.41 20.25 16.85
N ALA A 133 -7.90 20.55 15.65
CA ALA A 133 -8.93 21.56 15.42
C ALA A 133 -10.36 20.98 15.40
N GLY A 134 -10.51 19.67 15.62
CA GLY A 134 -11.75 18.92 15.52
C GLY A 134 -11.73 17.88 14.39
N PRO A 135 -12.75 17.01 14.31
CA PRO A 135 -12.81 15.99 13.27
C PRO A 135 -12.94 16.60 11.86
N VAL A 136 -12.20 16.06 10.89
CA VAL A 136 -12.20 16.50 9.49
C VAL A 136 -12.50 15.30 8.59
N PRO A 137 -13.36 15.44 7.56
CA PRO A 137 -13.58 14.37 6.58
C PRO A 137 -12.27 13.96 5.89
N VAL A 138 -12.07 12.66 5.68
CA VAL A 138 -10.84 12.13 5.07
C VAL A 138 -10.55 12.71 3.68
N GLU A 139 -11.60 13.05 2.93
CA GLU A 139 -11.52 13.70 1.62
C GLU A 139 -11.18 15.21 1.67
N ASP A 140 -11.07 15.81 2.84
CA ASP A 140 -10.64 17.21 2.99
C ASP A 140 -9.20 17.33 3.52
N LEU A 141 -8.66 16.25 4.09
CA LEU A 141 -7.28 16.19 4.57
C LEU A 141 -6.24 16.36 3.45
N ARG A 142 -5.11 16.98 3.82
CA ARG A 142 -3.97 17.28 2.96
C ARG A 142 -2.64 16.93 3.63
N PRO A 143 -1.60 16.60 2.85
CA PRO A 143 -0.26 16.48 3.39
C PRO A 143 0.15 17.73 4.17
N GLY A 144 0.64 17.55 5.39
CA GLY A 144 0.98 18.61 6.34
C GLY A 144 -0.07 18.84 7.42
N ASP A 145 -1.33 18.41 7.21
CA ASP A 145 -2.37 18.51 8.25
C ASP A 145 -2.01 17.65 9.46
N MET A 146 -2.38 18.09 10.65
CA MET A 146 -2.12 17.35 11.89
C MET A 146 -3.29 16.41 12.19
N VAL A 147 -3.01 15.12 12.31
CA VAL A 147 -3.99 14.10 12.72
C VAL A 147 -3.64 13.59 14.12
N MET A 148 -4.64 13.28 14.92
CA MET A 148 -4.44 12.72 16.26
C MET A 148 -4.02 11.25 16.15
N THR A 149 -2.98 10.85 16.88
CA THR A 149 -2.61 9.44 17.08
C THR A 149 -2.77 9.07 18.55
N LEU A 150 -3.06 7.79 18.80
CA LEU A 150 -3.31 7.27 20.16
C LEU A 150 -2.10 7.42 21.08
N ASP A 151 -0.89 7.22 20.55
CA ASP A 151 0.35 7.01 21.30
C ASP A 151 1.29 8.24 21.31
N HIS A 152 1.21 9.09 20.28
CA HIS A 152 2.15 10.19 20.08
C HIS A 152 1.47 11.56 19.91
N GLY A 153 0.17 11.65 20.19
CA GLY A 153 -0.60 12.88 20.03
C GLY A 153 -0.69 13.31 18.57
N ALA A 154 -0.72 14.61 18.31
CA ALA A 154 -0.87 15.13 16.95
C ALA A 154 0.38 14.86 16.09
N ARG A 155 0.21 14.25 14.92
CA ARG A 155 1.28 13.96 13.95
C ARG A 155 0.95 14.51 12.56
N PRO A 156 1.95 14.96 11.78
CA PRO A 156 1.72 15.44 10.43
C PRO A 156 1.35 14.30 9.48
N LEU A 157 0.30 14.51 8.70
CA LEU A 157 -0.09 13.64 7.60
C LEU A 157 0.93 13.79 6.47
N HIS A 158 1.61 12.71 6.09
CA HIS A 158 2.65 12.78 5.07
C HIS A 158 2.11 12.67 3.64
N TRP A 159 0.99 11.98 3.46
CA TRP A 159 0.47 11.66 2.13
C TRP A 159 -1.03 11.39 2.18
N VAL A 160 -1.70 11.69 1.06
CA VAL A 160 -3.11 11.37 0.82
C VAL A 160 -3.22 10.70 -0.55
N GLY A 161 -3.86 9.53 -0.57
CA GLY A 161 -4.25 8.81 -1.79
C GLY A 161 -5.75 8.78 -1.93
N ARG A 162 -6.25 8.83 -3.17
CA ARG A 162 -7.68 8.71 -3.47
C ARG A 162 -7.88 7.83 -4.68
N ARG A 163 -8.91 6.99 -4.62
CA ARG A 163 -9.35 6.17 -5.73
C ARG A 163 -10.86 6.04 -5.70
N THR A 164 -11.47 6.07 -6.87
CA THR A 164 -12.87 5.68 -7.05
C THR A 164 -12.90 4.26 -7.59
N VAL A 165 -13.60 3.37 -6.88
CA VAL A 165 -13.81 1.97 -7.28
C VAL A 165 -15.30 1.66 -7.27
N ALA A 166 -15.73 0.66 -8.02
CA ALA A 166 -17.10 0.17 -7.93
C ALA A 166 -17.31 -0.48 -6.55
N GLY A 167 -18.23 0.04 -5.74
CA GLY A 167 -18.53 -0.46 -4.38
C GLY A 167 -19.33 -1.76 -4.38
N SER A 168 -18.90 -2.77 -5.13
CA SER A 168 -19.58 -4.05 -5.30
C SER A 168 -18.59 -5.22 -5.29
N GLY A 169 -19.07 -6.44 -5.01
CA GLY A 169 -18.21 -7.63 -5.01
C GLY A 169 -17.10 -7.52 -3.96
N LYS A 170 -15.85 -7.82 -4.33
CA LYS A 170 -14.67 -7.75 -3.44
C LYS A 170 -14.31 -6.33 -2.98
N PHE A 171 -14.87 -5.30 -3.62
CA PHE A 171 -14.70 -3.90 -3.23
C PHE A 171 -15.95 -3.33 -2.52
N ALA A 172 -16.93 -4.17 -2.21
CA ALA A 172 -18.09 -3.75 -1.43
C ALA A 172 -17.63 -3.24 -0.07
N PRO A 173 -17.97 -1.99 0.31
CA PRO A 173 -17.54 -1.45 1.59
C PRO A 173 -18.16 -2.22 2.76
N ILE A 174 -17.42 -2.30 3.86
CA ILE A 174 -17.91 -2.82 5.13
C ILE A 174 -18.40 -1.64 5.96
N THR A 175 -19.68 -1.67 6.34
CA THR A 175 -20.26 -0.72 7.30
C THR A 175 -20.21 -1.32 8.69
N ILE A 176 -19.57 -0.59 9.61
CA ILE A 176 -19.60 -0.86 11.03
C ILE A 176 -20.59 0.12 11.66
N GLU A 177 -21.68 -0.41 12.23
CA GLU A 177 -22.75 0.39 12.81
C GLU A 177 -22.26 1.20 14.04
N PRO A 178 -22.94 2.31 14.39
CA PRO A 178 -22.63 3.11 15.57
C PRO A 178 -22.57 2.27 16.86
N GLY A 179 -21.63 2.61 17.74
CA GLY A 179 -21.48 1.97 19.05
C GLY A 179 -20.81 0.59 19.05
N ILE A 180 -20.34 0.09 17.91
CA ILE A 180 -19.58 -1.18 17.85
C ILE A 180 -18.12 -0.98 18.27
N PHE A 181 -17.49 0.14 17.85
CA PHE A 181 -16.12 0.51 18.20
C PHE A 181 -16.04 1.92 18.79
N ASP A 182 -17.00 2.27 19.66
CA ASP A 182 -17.16 3.61 20.23
C ASP A 182 -17.25 4.72 19.16
N ASN A 183 -17.69 4.37 17.95
CA ASN A 183 -17.96 5.28 16.85
C ASN A 183 -19.37 5.87 16.97
N ASP A 184 -19.48 7.20 16.90
CA ASP A 184 -20.75 7.92 16.98
C ASP A 184 -21.57 7.85 15.67
N ILE A 185 -20.91 7.59 14.55
CA ILE A 185 -21.49 7.48 13.21
C ILE A 185 -21.09 6.16 12.56
N PRO A 186 -21.84 5.65 11.56
CA PRO A 186 -21.44 4.46 10.83
C PRO A 186 -20.04 4.63 10.23
N LEU A 187 -19.13 3.71 10.57
CA LEU A 187 -17.78 3.70 10.00
C LEU A 187 -17.78 2.81 8.76
N VAL A 188 -17.54 3.41 7.60
CA VAL A 188 -17.57 2.70 6.31
C VAL A 188 -16.15 2.58 5.76
N VAL A 189 -15.65 1.36 5.66
CA VAL A 189 -14.25 1.06 5.31
C VAL A 189 -14.14 0.07 4.16
N SER A 190 -12.98 0.02 3.51
CA SER A 190 -12.65 -1.05 2.57
C SER A 190 -12.57 -2.42 3.28
N PRO A 191 -12.84 -3.55 2.60
CA PRO A 191 -12.82 -4.88 3.22
C PRO A 191 -11.54 -5.26 3.99
N GLU A 192 -10.36 -4.85 3.50
CA GLU A 192 -9.07 -5.16 4.12
C GLU A 192 -8.63 -4.14 5.18
N HIS A 193 -9.55 -3.29 5.67
CA HIS A 193 -9.23 -2.27 6.66
C HIS A 193 -8.87 -2.84 8.02
N ARG A 194 -7.66 -2.54 8.48
CA ARG A 194 -7.15 -3.00 9.77
C ARG A 194 -7.81 -2.19 10.88
N ILE A 195 -8.62 -2.86 11.68
CA ILE A 195 -9.30 -2.27 12.84
C ILE A 195 -8.49 -2.58 14.10
N LEU A 196 -8.09 -1.54 14.82
CA LEU A 196 -7.61 -1.66 16.19
C LEU A 196 -8.84 -1.71 17.11
N TYR A 197 -9.13 -2.88 17.69
CA TYR A 197 -10.27 -3.03 18.61
C TYR A 197 -9.91 -2.65 20.05
N ARG A 198 -8.69 -2.97 20.50
CA ARG A 198 -8.18 -2.64 21.84
C ARG A 198 -6.68 -2.39 21.79
N GLY A 199 -6.23 -1.37 22.52
CA GLY A 199 -4.83 -0.94 22.67
C GLY A 199 -4.65 -0.15 23.96
#